data_AF-A0A1H9VFG6-F1
#
_entry.id   AF-A0A1H9VFG6-F1
#
_cell.length_a   1.000
_cell.length_b   1.000
_cell.length_c   1.000
_cell.angle_alpha   90.00
_cell.angle_beta   90.00
_cell.angle_gamma   90.00
#
_symmetry.space_group_name_H-M   'P 1'
#
loop_
_entity.id
_entity.type
_entity.pdbx_description
1 polymer ?
#
loop_
_entity_poly.entity_id
_entity_poly.type
_entity_poly.pdbx_seq_one_letter_code
_entity_poly.pdbx_strand_id
1 'polypeptide(L)'
;MKFKIFIIIAILFYSCNMIGAGTHGLLKGYRYSISKKELETAVIKVIEKNPNIYRDTIDKDYYNDGITYLTIKIKNKDIENEYTFRYYGDQEDWKNSTYSEIFICYAYDKYGKGGSEGKGNFTKEQEKGLIDAFEMFFIDQLDRELNLNHIQDTGQ
;
A
#
# COMPACT_ATOMS: atom_id res chain seq x y z
N MET A 1 -2.54 -20.22 62.51
CA MET A 1 -1.77 -19.78 61.31
C MET A 1 -2.74 -19.28 60.27
N LYS A 2 -2.70 -17.98 59.93
CA LYS A 2 -3.58 -17.36 58.91
C LYS A 2 -2.71 -16.99 57.71
N PHE A 3 -2.85 -17.71 56.60
CA PHE A 3 -2.21 -17.36 55.32
C PHE A 3 -3.04 -16.25 54.65
N LYS A 4 -2.38 -15.12 54.33
CA LYS A 4 -2.96 -14.08 53.47
C LYS A 4 -2.71 -14.49 52.03
N ILE A 5 -3.78 -14.79 51.29
CA ILE A 5 -3.75 -14.96 49.83
C ILE A 5 -4.22 -13.63 49.23
N PHE A 6 -3.29 -12.91 48.58
CA PHE A 6 -3.61 -11.80 47.69
C PHE A 6 -3.82 -12.37 46.30
N ILE A 7 -5.04 -12.35 45.79
CA ILE A 7 -5.35 -12.65 44.39
C ILE A 7 -5.57 -11.31 43.68
N ILE A 8 -4.59 -10.89 42.90
CA ILE A 8 -4.73 -9.85 41.88
C ILE A 8 -5.08 -10.59 40.59
N ILE A 9 -6.36 -10.58 40.21
CA ILE A 9 -6.79 -10.94 38.85
C ILE A 9 -7.27 -9.64 38.21
N ALA A 10 -6.34 -8.98 37.55
CA ALA A 10 -6.62 -7.99 36.53
C ALA A 10 -5.72 -8.37 35.35
N ILE A 11 -6.23 -8.15 34.13
CA ILE A 11 -5.65 -8.45 32.81
C ILE A 11 -6.28 -9.69 32.18
N LEU A 12 -6.53 -9.57 30.86
CA LEU A 12 -7.28 -10.44 29.94
C LEU A 12 -8.78 -10.08 29.97
N PHE A 13 -9.34 -9.30 29.05
CA PHE A 13 -9.22 -9.38 27.59
C PHE A 13 -9.43 -7.99 26.94
N TYR A 14 -8.38 -7.40 26.40
CA TYR A 14 -8.48 -6.39 25.34
C TYR A 14 -7.60 -6.83 24.19
N SER A 15 -8.09 -7.79 23.42
CA SER A 15 -7.58 -8.08 22.09
C SER A 15 -8.72 -8.65 21.26
N CYS A 16 -9.77 -7.85 21.08
CA CYS A 16 -10.53 -7.96 19.84
C CYS A 16 -9.66 -7.28 18.77
N ASN A 17 -8.66 -8.01 18.28
CA ASN A 17 -8.03 -7.66 17.01
C ASN A 17 -9.16 -7.80 15.99
N MET A 18 -9.76 -6.68 15.61
CA MET A 18 -10.63 -6.62 14.46
C MET A 18 -9.79 -7.06 13.28
N ILE A 19 -9.99 -8.32 12.85
CA ILE A 19 -9.49 -8.82 11.58
C ILE A 19 -10.28 -8.04 10.54
N GLY A 20 -9.72 -6.90 10.13
CA GLY A 20 -10.23 -6.08 9.06
C GLY A 20 -10.44 -6.93 7.82
N ALA A 21 -11.64 -6.80 7.27
CA ALA A 21 -12.13 -7.58 6.14
C ALA A 21 -11.13 -7.64 4.98
N GLY A 22 -10.81 -8.86 4.56
CA GLY A 22 -10.30 -9.24 3.23
C GLY A 22 -9.23 -8.34 2.63
N THR A 23 -7.97 -8.63 2.90
CA THR A 23 -6.87 -8.19 2.05
C THR A 23 -7.02 -8.88 0.68
N HIS A 24 -7.72 -8.24 -0.26
CA HIS A 24 -7.62 -8.63 -1.67
C HIS A 24 -6.14 -8.62 -2.04
N GLY A 25 -5.62 -9.78 -2.47
CA GLY A 25 -4.19 -10.12 -2.52
C GLY A 25 -3.25 -8.92 -2.65
N LEU A 26 -2.50 -8.63 -1.58
CA LEU A 26 -1.67 -7.43 -1.48
C LEU A 26 -0.23 -7.85 -1.75
N LEU A 27 0.38 -7.34 -2.82
CA LEU A 27 1.77 -7.67 -3.12
C LEU A 27 2.73 -7.01 -2.12
N LYS A 28 2.45 -5.75 -1.75
CA LYS A 28 3.24 -5.00 -0.77
C LYS A 28 2.51 -3.77 -0.25
N GLY A 29 2.72 -3.44 1.02
CA GLY A 29 2.23 -2.23 1.69
C GLY A 29 3.34 -1.27 2.09
N TYR A 30 3.04 0.03 2.09
CA TYR A 30 3.95 1.11 2.48
C TYR A 30 3.24 2.09 3.40
N ARG A 31 3.60 2.08 4.69
CA ARG A 31 2.95 2.88 5.73
C ARG A 31 3.74 4.14 6.05
N TYR A 32 3.03 5.24 6.29
CA TYR A 32 3.56 6.56 6.61
C TYR A 32 2.88 7.14 7.85
N SER A 33 3.65 7.83 8.70
CA SER A 33 3.13 8.53 9.89
C SER A 33 2.59 9.92 9.57
N ILE A 34 1.67 9.99 8.60
CA ILE A 34 0.99 11.21 8.14
C ILE A 34 -0.48 10.91 7.84
N SER A 35 -1.30 11.95 7.72
CA SER A 35 -2.70 11.78 7.33
C SER A 35 -2.83 11.30 5.87
N LYS A 36 -3.93 10.61 5.57
CA LYS A 36 -4.24 10.16 4.19
C LYS A 36 -4.29 11.33 3.20
N LYS A 37 -4.78 12.50 3.63
CA LYS A 37 -4.86 13.70 2.80
C LYS A 37 -3.46 14.20 2.38
N GLU A 38 -2.50 14.19 3.30
CA GLU A 38 -1.12 14.56 3.01
C GLU A 38 -0.46 13.54 2.09
N LEU A 39 -0.65 12.25 2.34
CA LEU A 39 -0.17 11.17 1.48
C LEU A 39 -0.73 11.28 0.06
N GLU A 40 -2.05 11.45 -0.07
CA GLU A 40 -2.72 11.61 -1.37
C GLU A 40 -2.19 12.83 -2.13
N THR A 41 -2.00 13.95 -1.45
CA THR A 41 -1.42 15.16 -2.05
C THR A 41 -0.01 14.88 -2.59
N ALA A 42 0.83 14.17 -1.82
CA ALA A 42 2.18 13.82 -2.24
C ALA A 42 2.19 12.80 -3.40
N VAL A 43 1.32 11.80 -3.36
CA VAL A 43 1.14 10.82 -4.45
C VAL A 43 0.83 11.52 -5.77
N ILE A 44 -0.15 12.43 -5.78
CA ILE A 44 -0.51 13.17 -7.00
C ILE A 44 0.68 13.98 -7.51
N LYS A 45 1.42 14.67 -6.63
CA LYS A 45 2.62 15.41 -7.03
C LYS A 45 3.71 14.51 -7.61
N VAL A 46 3.94 13.32 -7.06
CA VAL A 46 4.93 12.37 -7.60
C VAL A 46 4.53 11.93 -9.00
N ILE A 47 3.25 11.60 -9.20
CA ILE A 47 2.72 11.22 -10.51
C ILE A 47 2.91 12.37 -11.52
N GLU A 48 2.58 13.61 -11.13
CA GLU A 48 2.64 14.77 -12.03
C GLU A 48 4.08 15.21 -12.36
N LYS A 49 5.03 15.06 -11.42
CA LYS A 49 6.42 15.50 -11.59
C LYS A 49 7.30 14.46 -12.28
N ASN A 50 6.96 13.17 -12.21
CA ASN A 50 7.79 12.11 -12.75
C ASN A 50 7.42 11.79 -14.21
N PRO A 51 8.27 12.10 -15.21
CA PRO A 51 7.95 11.86 -16.61
C PRO A 51 7.86 10.38 -16.99
N ASN A 52 8.30 9.47 -16.11
CA ASN A 52 8.22 8.03 -16.31
C ASN A 52 6.91 7.43 -15.76
N ILE A 53 6.05 8.22 -15.11
CA ILE A 53 4.81 7.75 -14.49
C ILE A 53 3.62 8.37 -15.18
N TYR A 54 2.67 7.52 -15.55
CA TYR A 54 1.44 7.91 -16.24
C TYR A 54 0.25 7.36 -15.47
N ARG A 55 -0.63 8.23 -15.00
CA ARG A 55 -1.87 7.80 -14.38
C ARG A 55 -2.91 7.48 -15.44
N ASP A 56 -3.58 6.34 -15.31
CA ASP A 56 -4.76 6.07 -16.10
C ASP A 56 -5.93 6.93 -15.58
N THR A 57 -6.47 7.78 -16.44
CA THR A 57 -7.58 8.69 -16.12
C THR A 57 -8.81 8.46 -16.99
N ILE A 58 -8.71 7.53 -17.95
CA ILE A 58 -9.74 7.29 -18.97
C ILE A 58 -10.65 6.15 -18.50
N ASP A 59 -10.05 5.02 -18.12
CA ASP A 59 -10.79 3.82 -17.75
C ASP A 59 -11.10 3.85 -16.25
N LYS A 60 -12.21 4.52 -15.91
CA LYS A 60 -12.71 4.61 -14.54
C LYS A 60 -13.57 3.39 -14.22
N ASP A 61 -13.08 2.55 -13.32
CA ASP A 61 -13.80 1.42 -12.76
C ASP A 61 -13.57 1.32 -11.25
N TYR A 62 -13.99 0.20 -10.64
CA TYR A 62 -13.79 -0.04 -9.20
C TYR A 62 -12.31 0.02 -8.77
N TYR A 63 -11.39 -0.41 -9.64
CA TYR A 63 -9.95 -0.45 -9.39
C TYR A 63 -9.21 0.78 -9.94
N ASN A 64 -9.94 1.79 -10.41
CA ASN A 64 -9.39 3.08 -10.84
C ASN A 64 -10.40 4.22 -10.60
N ASP A 65 -10.96 4.29 -9.40
CA ASP A 65 -11.94 5.31 -9.01
C ASP A 65 -11.32 6.71 -8.80
N GLY A 66 -9.99 6.76 -8.69
CA GLY A 66 -9.23 7.97 -8.49
C GLY A 66 -9.26 8.54 -7.08
N ILE A 67 -9.87 7.82 -6.13
CA ILE A 67 -10.09 8.23 -4.73
C ILE A 67 -9.50 7.18 -3.78
N THR A 68 -9.91 5.93 -3.97
CA THR A 68 -9.51 4.75 -3.21
C THR A 68 -8.42 4.00 -3.94
N TYR A 69 -8.60 3.78 -5.24
CA TYR A 69 -7.71 3.06 -6.13
C TYR A 69 -7.15 3.98 -7.22
N LEU A 70 -5.89 3.74 -7.56
CA LEU A 70 -5.19 4.40 -8.63
C LEU A 70 -4.50 3.37 -9.50
N THR A 71 -4.69 3.49 -10.82
CA THR A 71 -3.90 2.77 -11.80
C THR A 71 -2.84 3.69 -12.42
N ILE A 72 -1.59 3.25 -12.38
CA ILE A 72 -0.45 3.94 -13.00
C ILE A 72 0.34 3.00 -13.91
N LYS A 73 0.99 3.57 -14.91
CA LYS A 73 1.99 2.92 -15.75
C LYS A 73 3.35 3.55 -15.47
N ILE A 74 4.35 2.72 -15.25
CA ILE A 74 5.75 3.13 -15.11
C ILE A 74 6.48 2.72 -16.37
N LYS A 75 7.04 3.68 -17.11
CA LYS A 75 7.81 3.44 -18.33
C LYS A 75 9.21 4.05 -18.23
N ASN A 76 10.24 3.22 -18.31
CA ASN A 76 11.63 3.66 -18.36
C ASN A 76 12.49 2.68 -19.15
N LYS A 77 12.97 3.10 -20.34
CA LYS A 77 13.72 2.24 -21.26
C LYS A 77 12.98 0.93 -21.55
N ASP A 78 13.48 -0.20 -21.05
CA ASP A 78 12.92 -1.54 -21.26
C ASP A 78 11.83 -1.91 -20.25
N ILE A 79 11.65 -1.09 -19.20
CA ILE A 79 10.62 -1.25 -18.17
C ILE A 79 9.34 -0.59 -18.68
N GLU A 80 8.28 -1.38 -18.71
CA GLU A 80 6.90 -0.91 -18.91
C GLU A 80 6.01 -1.80 -18.07
N ASN A 81 5.56 -1.27 -16.93
CA ASN A 81 4.76 -2.01 -15.95
C ASN A 81 3.50 -1.22 -15.61
N GLU A 82 2.41 -1.93 -15.34
CA GLU A 82 1.14 -1.38 -14.89
C GLU A 82 0.90 -1.78 -13.44
N TYR A 83 0.43 -0.84 -12.62
CA TYR A 83 0.15 -1.06 -11.20
C TYR A 83 -1.21 -0.49 -10.85
N THR A 84 -1.99 -1.27 -10.12
CA THR A 84 -3.14 -0.78 -9.36
C THR A 84 -2.79 -0.81 -7.89
N PHE A 85 -2.88 0.34 -7.23
CA PHE A 85 -2.67 0.47 -5.79
C PHE A 85 -3.81 1.21 -5.12
N ARG A 86 -3.96 1.02 -3.81
CA ARG A 86 -5.02 1.64 -3.01
C ARG A 86 -4.52 2.25 -1.73
N TYR A 87 -5.26 3.23 -1.19
CA TYR A 87 -5.06 3.71 0.18
C TYR A 87 -5.71 2.76 1.20
N TYR A 88 -5.11 2.62 2.38
CA TYR A 88 -5.72 1.92 3.52
C TYR A 88 -6.90 2.70 4.11
N GLY A 89 -7.88 1.96 4.62
CA GLY A 89 -8.98 2.49 5.40
C GLY A 89 -10.09 3.13 4.58
N ASP A 90 -11.22 3.34 5.23
CA ASP A 90 -12.35 4.09 4.68
C ASP A 90 -12.32 5.58 5.09
N GLN A 91 -13.36 6.34 4.74
CA GLN A 91 -13.43 7.77 5.08
C GLN A 91 -13.41 8.05 6.59
N GLU A 92 -13.85 7.11 7.43
CA GLU A 92 -13.82 7.25 8.87
C GLU A 92 -12.42 7.01 9.41
N ASP A 93 -11.74 5.96 8.93
CA ASP A 93 -10.32 5.72 9.21
C ASP A 93 -9.48 6.94 8.83
N TRP A 94 -9.75 7.54 7.67
CA TRP A 94 -8.99 8.68 7.15
C TRP A 94 -9.10 9.94 8.00
N LYS A 95 -10.22 10.13 8.71
CA LYS A 95 -10.44 11.32 9.54
C LYS A 95 -9.70 11.25 10.87
N ASN A 96 -9.50 10.04 11.39
CA ASN A 96 -9.03 9.82 12.75
C ASN A 96 -7.60 9.29 12.81
N SER A 97 -7.08 8.71 11.71
CA SER A 97 -5.77 8.10 11.70
C SER A 97 -4.64 9.11 11.56
N THR A 98 -3.61 8.95 12.39
CA THR A 98 -2.31 9.62 12.26
C THR A 98 -1.33 8.87 11.35
N TYR A 99 -1.77 7.72 10.81
CA TYR A 99 -1.03 6.92 9.85
C TYR A 99 -1.84 6.74 8.56
N SER A 100 -1.13 6.58 7.47
CA SER A 100 -1.71 6.27 6.17
C SER A 100 -0.84 5.24 5.47
N GLU A 101 -1.42 4.50 4.54
CA GLU A 101 -0.73 3.40 3.90
C GLU A 101 -1.25 3.23 2.48
N ILE A 102 -0.36 2.85 1.56
CA ILE A 102 -0.70 2.42 0.21
C ILE A 102 -0.31 0.96 0.01
N PHE A 103 -1.11 0.22 -0.75
CA PHE A 103 -0.80 -1.16 -1.11
C PHE A 103 -0.87 -1.40 -2.60
N ILE A 104 0.07 -2.17 -3.13
CA ILE A 104 -0.02 -2.71 -4.49
C ILE A 104 -1.04 -3.85 -4.48
N CYS A 105 -2.17 -3.65 -5.16
CA CYS A 105 -3.21 -4.65 -5.33
C CYS A 105 -2.91 -5.55 -6.54
N TYR A 106 -2.46 -4.94 -7.64
CA TYR A 106 -2.11 -5.66 -8.86
C TYR A 106 -0.87 -5.04 -9.49
N ALA A 107 -0.01 -5.87 -10.07
CA ALA A 107 1.12 -5.43 -10.88
C ALA A 107 1.28 -6.35 -12.10
N TYR A 108 1.55 -5.76 -13.26
CA TYR A 108 1.76 -6.48 -14.52
C TYR A 108 2.95 -5.91 -15.28
N ASP A 109 3.74 -6.78 -15.91
CA ASP A 109 4.76 -6.37 -16.88
C ASP A 109 4.13 -6.06 -18.26
N LYS A 110 4.96 -5.57 -19.20
CA LYS A 110 4.54 -5.24 -20.57
C LYS A 110 3.97 -6.41 -21.38
N TYR A 111 4.16 -7.64 -20.93
CA TYR A 111 3.62 -8.86 -21.54
C TYR A 111 2.34 -9.35 -20.84
N GLY A 112 1.84 -8.59 -19.85
CA GLY A 112 0.68 -8.96 -19.04
C GLY A 112 0.98 -10.07 -18.02
N LYS A 113 2.25 -10.38 -17.74
CA LYS A 113 2.61 -11.32 -16.67
C LYS A 113 2.61 -10.57 -15.35
N GLY A 114 1.78 -11.04 -14.43
CA GLY A 114 1.41 -10.24 -13.27
C GLY A 114 0.17 -10.77 -12.57
N GLY A 115 -0.34 -9.96 -11.65
CA GLY A 115 -1.54 -10.23 -10.87
C GLY A 115 -1.42 -9.73 -9.44
N SER A 116 -2.12 -10.41 -8.54
CA SER A 116 -2.16 -10.12 -7.11
C SER A 116 -1.58 -11.25 -6.29
N GLU A 117 -1.37 -11.01 -4.99
CA GLU A 117 -0.86 -12.01 -4.05
C GLU A 117 -1.71 -13.29 -4.10
N GLY A 118 -1.04 -14.44 -4.26
CA GLY A 118 -1.68 -15.76 -4.32
C GLY A 118 -2.56 -16.02 -5.55
N LYS A 119 -2.70 -15.05 -6.47
CA LYS A 119 -3.54 -15.16 -7.68
C LYS A 119 -2.86 -14.61 -8.95
N GLY A 120 -1.54 -14.47 -8.94
CA GLY A 120 -0.75 -14.03 -10.08
C GLY A 120 -0.30 -15.14 -11.01
N ASN A 121 -0.05 -14.80 -12.28
CA ASN A 121 0.64 -15.65 -13.25
C ASN A 121 2.10 -15.21 -13.39
N PHE A 122 2.83 -15.14 -12.28
CA PHE A 122 4.23 -14.73 -12.24
C PHE A 122 5.05 -15.54 -11.23
N THR A 123 6.35 -15.66 -11.46
CA THR A 123 7.30 -16.27 -10.51
C THR A 123 7.70 -15.27 -9.42
N LYS A 124 8.29 -15.76 -8.32
CA LYS A 124 8.79 -14.88 -7.24
C LYS A 124 9.81 -13.85 -7.73
N GLU A 125 10.63 -14.21 -8.71
CA GLU A 125 11.61 -13.30 -9.32
C GLU A 125 10.91 -12.18 -10.11
N GLN A 126 9.82 -12.51 -10.81
CA GLN A 126 9.01 -11.52 -11.51
C GLN A 126 8.26 -10.62 -10.53
N GLU A 127 7.69 -11.17 -9.46
CA GLU A 127 7.08 -10.41 -8.36
C GLU A 127 8.06 -9.38 -7.79
N LYS A 128 9.25 -9.84 -7.43
CA LYS A 128 10.31 -8.99 -6.89
C LYS A 128 10.69 -7.90 -7.89
N GLY A 129 10.83 -8.23 -9.17
CA GLY A 129 11.14 -7.25 -10.21
C GLY A 129 10.07 -6.16 -10.37
N LEU A 130 8.80 -6.53 -10.26
CA LEU A 130 7.69 -5.57 -10.28
C LEU A 130 7.71 -4.67 -9.04
N ILE A 131 7.93 -5.25 -7.85
CA ILE A 131 8.03 -4.49 -6.59
C ILE A 131 9.23 -3.54 -6.62
N ASP A 132 10.43 -4.02 -6.98
CA ASP A 132 11.65 -3.22 -7.04
C ASP A 132 11.49 -2.02 -8.01
N ALA A 133 10.83 -2.25 -9.17
CA ALA A 133 10.56 -1.18 -10.12
C ALA A 133 9.55 -0.16 -9.56
N PHE A 134 8.50 -0.61 -8.88
CA PHE A 134 7.56 0.29 -8.20
C PHE A 134 8.26 1.11 -7.12
N GLU A 135 9.12 0.50 -6.32
CA GLU A 135 9.86 1.19 -5.27
C GLU A 135 10.79 2.26 -5.84
N MET A 136 11.62 1.88 -6.82
CA MET A 136 12.61 2.76 -7.44
C MET A 136 11.98 3.99 -8.10
N PHE A 137 10.88 3.81 -8.84
CA PHE A 137 10.29 4.89 -9.60
C PHE A 137 9.22 5.67 -8.84
N PHE A 138 8.54 5.06 -7.87
CA PHE A 138 7.41 5.67 -7.18
C PHE A 138 7.68 5.89 -5.68
N ILE A 139 7.91 4.83 -4.90
CA ILE A 139 8.03 4.94 -3.42
C ILE A 139 9.21 5.80 -3.02
N ASP A 140 10.38 5.61 -3.63
CA ASP A 140 11.57 6.41 -3.35
C ASP A 140 11.34 7.91 -3.60
N GLN A 141 10.48 8.25 -4.57
CA GLN A 141 10.11 9.64 -4.85
C GLN A 141 9.08 10.17 -3.88
N LEU A 142 8.15 9.32 -3.46
CA LEU A 142 7.15 9.65 -2.45
C LEU A 142 7.80 9.94 -1.10
N ASP A 143 8.74 9.10 -0.68
CA ASP A 143 9.55 9.29 0.51
C ASP A 143 10.30 10.63 0.48
N ARG A 144 10.90 10.98 -0.68
CA ARG A 144 11.56 12.28 -0.89
C ARG A 144 10.59 13.47 -0.86
N GLU A 145 9.42 13.36 -1.48
CA GLU A 145 8.41 14.44 -1.47
C GLU A 145 7.85 14.67 -0.06
N LEU A 146 7.73 13.61 0.73
CA LEU A 146 7.25 13.67 2.12
C LEU A 146 8.34 14.03 3.13
N ASN A 147 9.62 13.92 2.76
CA ASN A 147 10.75 13.97 3.67
C ASN A 147 10.61 12.97 4.83
N LEU A 148 10.16 11.76 4.50
CA LEU A 148 9.92 10.65 5.43
C LEU A 148 10.35 9.34 4.78
N ASN A 149 10.74 8.37 5.59
CA ASN A 149 10.84 6.98 5.11
C ASN A 149 9.54 6.27 5.44
N HIS A 150 9.05 5.46 4.51
CA HIS A 150 7.96 4.54 4.83
C HIS A 150 8.41 3.50 5.87
N ILE A 151 7.46 3.08 6.70
CA ILE A 151 7.61 1.94 7.59
C ILE A 151 7.37 0.70 6.73
N GLN A 152 8.40 -0.13 6.59
CA GLN A 152 8.23 -1.42 5.94
C GLN A 152 7.27 -2.25 6.79
N ASP A 153 6.16 -2.67 6.20
CA ASP A 153 5.40 -3.75 6.80
C ASP A 153 6.23 -5.01 6.62
N THR A 154 6.83 -5.50 7.71
CA THR A 154 7.64 -6.73 7.71
C THR A 154 6.76 -7.97 7.67
N GLY A 155 5.58 -7.89 7.02
CA GLY A 155 4.53 -8.90 6.92
C GLY A 155 4.93 -10.26 7.47
N GLN A 156 4.47 -10.51 8.71
CA GLN A 156 4.44 -11.78 9.47
C GLN A 156 5.39 -12.91 9.05
#